data_AF-A0A930N489-F1
#
_entry.id   AF-A0A930N489-F1
#
_cell.length_a   1.000
_cell.length_b   1.000
_cell.length_c   1.000
_cell.angle_alpha   90.00
_cell.angle_beta   90.00
_cell.angle_gamma   90.00
#
_symmetry.space_group_name_H-M   'P 1'
#
loop_
_entity.id
_entity.type
_entity.pdbx_description
1 polymer ?
#
loop_
_entity_poly.entity_id
_entity_poly.type
_entity_poly.pdbx_seq_one_letter_code
_entity_poly.pdbx_strand_id
1 'polypeptide(L)'
;MKQNKPDGRCATCPRWDRWHIRIPKIEDQQKLIELYRRSGAKTKSDYIRGRLLNSPFKVIAEDPSAEPHSKELDSIISKLRIIGVRYNEATKRLNSYHS
;
A
#
# COMPACT_ATOMS: atom_id res chain seq x y z
N MET A 1 -30.79 6.23 9.12
CA MET A 1 -30.52 6.02 7.68
C MET A 1 -29.05 5.65 7.52
N LYS A 2 -28.72 4.47 6.97
CA LYS A 2 -27.33 4.06 6.75
C LYS A 2 -26.83 4.73 5.46
N GLN A 3 -25.79 5.55 5.55
CA GLN A 3 -25.11 6.10 4.38
C GLN A 3 -24.31 4.98 3.72
N ASN A 4 -24.77 4.51 2.55
CA ASN A 4 -24.00 3.63 1.70
C ASN A 4 -22.90 4.47 1.03
N LYS A 5 -21.64 4.28 1.45
CA LYS A 5 -20.51 4.78 0.67
C LYS A 5 -20.56 4.10 -0.72
N PRO A 6 -20.27 4.82 -1.81
CA PRO A 6 -20.07 4.16 -3.08
C PRO A 6 -18.84 3.25 -2.93
N ASP A 7 -19.05 1.94 -2.98
CA ASP A 7 -17.97 1.01 -3.28
C ASP A 7 -17.34 1.53 -4.57
N GLY A 8 -16.07 1.94 -4.54
CA GLY A 8 -15.36 2.57 -5.66
C GLY A 8 -15.17 1.69 -6.91
N ARG A 9 -16.05 0.72 -7.12
CA ARG A 9 -16.14 -0.14 -8.30
C ARG A 9 -17.04 0.57 -9.31
N CYS A 10 -16.44 1.08 -10.38
CA CYS A 10 -17.17 1.53 -11.56
C CYS A 10 -18.03 0.37 -12.10
N ALA A 11 -19.34 0.46 -11.91
CA ALA A 11 -20.31 -0.52 -12.40
C ALA A 11 -20.53 -0.43 -13.94
N THR A 12 -19.95 0.58 -14.59
CA THR A 12 -20.30 1.00 -15.95
C THR A 12 -19.34 0.56 -17.05
N CYS A 13 -18.23 -0.12 -16.76
CA CYS A 13 -17.33 -0.61 -17.82
C CYS A 13 -17.73 -2.03 -18.25
N PRO A 14 -18.34 -2.23 -19.43
CA PRO A 14 -18.69 -3.57 -19.91
C PRO A 14 -17.42 -4.40 -20.08
N ARG A 15 -17.43 -5.63 -19.55
CA ARG A 15 -16.28 -6.54 -19.38
C ARG A 15 -15.59 -7.03 -20.66
N TRP A 16 -15.94 -6.50 -21.84
CA TRP A 16 -15.65 -7.11 -23.14
C TRP A 16 -14.18 -6.99 -23.61
N ASP A 17 -13.38 -6.14 -22.97
CA ASP A 17 -12.00 -5.84 -23.37
C ASP A 17 -10.97 -6.15 -22.26
N ARG A 18 -11.32 -6.95 -21.24
CA ARG A 18 -10.40 -7.24 -20.12
C ARG A 18 -9.28 -8.19 -20.55
N TRP A 19 -8.04 -7.76 -20.36
CA TRP A 19 -6.85 -8.54 -20.67
C TRP A 19 -6.33 -9.24 -19.42
N HIS A 20 -6.01 -10.52 -19.56
CA HIS A 20 -5.37 -11.32 -18.52
C HIS A 20 -3.98 -11.74 -18.99
N ILE A 21 -2.94 -11.22 -18.35
CA ILE A 21 -1.55 -11.54 -18.67
C ILE A 21 -1.01 -12.46 -17.58
N ARG A 22 -0.50 -13.63 -17.98
CA ARG A 22 0.25 -14.54 -17.10
C ARG A 22 1.74 -14.32 -17.31
N ILE A 23 2.49 -14.25 -16.22
CA ILE A 23 3.95 -14.16 -16.24
C ILE A 23 4.46 -15.46 -15.64
N PRO A 24 4.87 -16.45 -16.46
CA PRO A 24 5.20 -17.78 -15.96
C PRO A 24 6.51 -17.79 -15.16
N LYS A 25 7.46 -16.93 -15.52
CA LYS A 25 8.77 -16.87 -14.88
C LYS A 25 8.73 -16.06 -13.59
N ILE A 26 9.17 -16.65 -12.49
CA ILE A 26 9.16 -16.02 -11.16
C ILE A 26 10.07 -14.78 -11.12
N GLU A 27 11.24 -14.83 -11.76
CA GLU A 27 12.16 -13.69 -11.84
C GLU A 27 11.50 -12.46 -12.48
N ASP A 28 10.71 -12.67 -13.53
CA ASP A 28 10.04 -11.58 -14.23
C ASP A 28 8.87 -11.03 -13.42
N GLN A 29 8.20 -11.87 -12.63
CA GLN A 29 7.20 -11.41 -11.66
C GLN A 29 7.82 -10.49 -10.61
N GLN A 30 8.98 -10.89 -10.05
CA GLN A 30 9.68 -10.11 -9.03
C GLN A 30 10.12 -8.76 -9.60
N LYS A 31 10.74 -8.74 -10.78
CA LYS A 31 11.13 -7.51 -11.48
C LYS A 31 9.93 -6.59 -11.73
N LEU A 32 8.80 -7.13 -12.18
CA LEU A 32 7.60 -6.33 -12.43
C LEU A 32 7.05 -5.71 -11.14
N ILE A 33 7.07 -6.44 -10.03
CA ILE A 33 6.63 -5.95 -8.72
C ILE A 33 7.55 -4.83 -8.23
N GLU A 34 8.86 -5.00 -8.40
CA GLU A 34 9.84 -3.98 -8.01
C GLU A 34 9.65 -2.69 -8.83
N LEU A 35 9.53 -2.81 -10.15
CA LEU A 35 9.28 -1.66 -11.02
C LEU A 35 7.93 -0.98 -10.70
N TYR A 36 6.89 -1.76 -10.37
CA TYR A 36 5.62 -1.22 -9.90
C TYR A 36 5.79 -0.38 -8.64
N ARG A 37 6.52 -0.88 -7.64
CA ARG A 37 6.78 -0.12 -6.39
C ARG A 37 7.50 1.19 -6.68
N ARG A 38 8.54 1.15 -7.52
CA ARG A 38 9.30 2.34 -7.93
C ARG A 38 8.46 3.34 -8.74
N SER A 39 7.45 2.88 -9.48
CA SER A 39 6.61 3.76 -10.31
C SER A 39 5.66 4.66 -9.53
N GLY A 40 5.39 4.35 -8.25
CA GLY A 40 4.40 5.06 -7.43
C GLY A 40 2.95 4.99 -7.97
N ALA A 41 2.67 4.09 -8.92
CA ALA A 41 1.33 3.93 -9.48
C ALA A 41 0.34 3.45 -8.42
N LYS A 42 -0.91 3.92 -8.50
CA LYS A 42 -1.98 3.57 -7.54
C LYS A 42 -2.36 2.09 -7.59
N THR A 43 -2.35 1.51 -8.79
CA THR A 43 -2.69 0.10 -9.00
C THR A 43 -1.72 -0.57 -9.97
N LYS A 44 -1.56 -1.89 -9.85
CA LYS A 44 -0.76 -2.70 -10.78
C LYS A 44 -1.25 -2.56 -12.23
N SER A 45 -2.56 -2.44 -12.42
CA SER A 45 -3.16 -2.29 -13.74
C SER A 45 -2.80 -0.94 -14.37
N ASP A 46 -2.81 0.14 -13.59
CA ASP A 46 -2.42 1.47 -14.08
C ASP A 46 -0.95 1.49 -14.48
N TYR A 47 -0.10 0.84 -13.69
CA TYR A 47 1.32 0.69 -14.01
C TYR A 47 1.54 -0.07 -15.33
N ILE A 48 0.91 -1.24 -15.49
CA ILE A 48 1.04 -2.06 -16.70
C ILE A 48 0.47 -1.31 -17.92
N ARG A 49 -0.68 -0.65 -17.79
CA ARG A 49 -1.26 0.16 -18.86
C ARG A 49 -0.32 1.29 -19.26
N GLY A 50 0.24 2.02 -18.30
CA GLY A 50 1.21 3.07 -18.54
C GLY A 50 2.46 2.56 -19.25
N ARG A 51 2.96 1.39 -18.85
CA ARG A 51 4.13 0.77 -19.48
C ARG A 51 3.86 0.25 -20.90
N LEU A 52 2.70 -0.36 -21.15
CA LEU A 52 2.30 -0.87 -22.47
C LEU A 52 2.06 0.26 -23.47
N LEU A 53 1.46 1.37 -23.02
CA LEU A 53 1.16 2.54 -23.86
C LEU A 53 2.32 3.54 -23.91
N ASN A 54 3.48 3.20 -23.35
CA ASN A 54 4.66 4.08 -23.23
C ASN A 54 4.31 5.47 -22.67
N SER A 55 3.36 5.53 -21.74
CA SER A 55 3.00 6.77 -21.04
C SER A 55 4.16 7.22 -20.15
N PRO A 56 4.46 8.53 -20.05
CA PRO A 56 5.45 9.02 -19.10
C PRO A 56 5.01 8.69 -17.67
N PHE A 57 5.93 8.19 -16.84
CA PHE A 57 5.71 7.97 -15.41
C PHE A 57 6.93 8.39 -14.61
N LYS A 58 6.69 8.82 -13.38
CA LYS A 58 7.73 9.21 -12.42
C LYS A 58 8.27 7.95 -11.76
N VAL A 59 9.57 7.71 -11.87
CA VAL A 59 10.25 6.66 -11.08
C VAL A 59 10.71 7.32 -9.78
N ILE A 60 10.13 6.90 -8.67
CA ILE A 60 10.64 7.21 -7.33
C ILE A 60 11.77 6.22 -7.08
N ALA A 61 13.00 6.71 -7.22
CA ALA A 61 14.17 5.97 -6.76
C ALA A 61 14.29 6.22 -5.25
N GLU A 62 14.20 5.16 -4.46
CA GLU A 62 14.62 5.22 -3.07
C GLU A 62 16.15 5.33 -3.06
N ASP A 63 16.68 6.32 -2.35
CA ASP A 63 18.12 6.42 -2.14
C ASP A 63 18.56 5.28 -1.21
N PRO A 64 19.37 4.32 -1.68
CA PRO A 64 19.82 3.20 -0.86
C PRO A 64 20.61 3.67 0.36
N SER A 65 21.17 4.88 0.36
CA SER A 65 21.86 5.45 1.52
C SER A 65 20.93 5.83 2.67
N ALA A 66 19.62 5.99 2.42
CA ALA A 66 18.62 6.40 3.42
C ALA A 66 17.87 5.23 4.06
N GLU A 67 18.10 4.00 3.59
CA GLU A 67 17.53 2.77 4.14
C GLU A 67 17.80 2.56 5.64
N PRO A 68 19.04 2.77 6.17
CA PRO A 68 19.29 2.53 7.60
C PRO A 68 18.50 3.48 8.51
N HIS A 69 18.38 4.75 8.16
CA HIS A 69 17.62 5.72 8.95
C HIS A 69 16.12 5.43 8.96
N SER A 70 15.59 4.92 7.85
CA SER A 70 14.18 4.52 7.76
C SER A 70 13.88 3.35 8.71
N LYS A 71 14.79 2.37 8.82
CA LYS A 71 14.67 1.25 9.77
C LYS A 71 14.69 1.71 11.23
N GLU A 72 15.52 2.69 11.56
CA GLU A 72 15.55 3.28 12.91
C GLU A 72 14.23 3.96 13.26
N LEU A 73 13.69 4.77 12.33
CA LEU A 73 12.40 5.44 12.49
C LEU A 73 11.25 4.44 12.65
N ASP A 74 11.21 3.39 11.83
CA ASP A 74 10.19 2.32 11.92
C ASP A 74 10.24 1.61 13.28
N SER A 75 11.45 1.38 13.81
CA SER A 75 11.63 0.81 15.15
C SER A 75 11.08 1.73 16.24
N ILE A 76 11.34 3.03 16.16
CA ILE A 76 10.83 4.03 17.10
C ILE A 76 9.29 4.09 17.04
N ILE A 77 8.71 4.16 15.83
CA ILE A 77 7.26 4.18 15.64
C ILE A 77 6.60 2.92 16.21
N SER A 78 7.22 1.76 16.01
CA SER A 78 6.73 0.49 16.56
C SER A 78 6.71 0.49 18.09
N LYS A 79 7.78 0.99 18.73
CA LYS A 79 7.84 1.14 20.19
C LYS A 79 6.79 2.13 20.71
N LEU A 80 6.63 3.28 20.05
CA LEU A 80 5.60 4.27 20.40
C LEU A 80 4.19 3.69 20.33
N ARG A 81 3.89 2.87 19.31
CA ARG A 81 2.60 2.19 19.18
C ARG A 81 2.34 1.24 20.37
N ILE A 82 3.34 0.48 20.79
CA ILE A 82 3.23 -0.41 21.97
C ILE A 82 2.95 0.40 23.23
N ILE A 83 3.67 1.51 23.44
CA ILE A 83 3.43 2.42 24.57
C ILE A 83 2.00 2.95 24.55
N GLY A 84 1.52 3.43 23.39
CA GLY A 84 0.16 3.93 23.23
C GLY A 84 -0.91 2.88 23.56
N VAL A 85 -0.72 1.64 23.12
CA VAL A 85 -1.64 0.53 23.45
C VAL A 85 -1.65 0.24 24.96
N ARG A 86 -0.47 0.14 25.59
CA ARG A 86 -0.36 -0.10 27.03
C ARG A 86 -0.96 1.02 27.86
N TYR A 87 -0.75 2.27 27.45
CA TYR A 87 -1.36 3.44 28.08
C TYR A 87 -2.89 3.40 28.00
N ASN A 88 -3.44 3.09 26.82
CA ASN A 88 -4.88 2.92 26.63
C ASN A 88 -5.45 1.77 27.48
N GLU A 89 -4.71 0.68 27.64
CA GLU A 89 -5.10 -0.43 28.50
C GLU A 89 -5.12 -0.02 29.98
N ALA A 90 -4.10 0.71 30.45
CA ALA A 90 -4.03 1.20 31.83
C ALA A 90 -5.17 2.18 32.16
N THR A 91 -5.47 3.11 31.26
CA THR A 91 -6.58 4.07 31.43
C THR A 91 -7.94 3.39 31.45
N LYS A 92 -8.17 2.38 30.59
CA LYS A 92 -9.39 1.55 30.65
C LYS A 92 -9.54 0.81 31.97
N ARG A 93 -8.44 0.22 32.49
CA ARG A 93 -8.45 -0.45 33.79
C ARG A 93 -8.80 0.53 34.91
N LEU A 94 -8.18 1.70 34.95
CA LEU A 94 -8.50 2.74 35.95
C LEU A 94 -9.97 3.18 35.88
N ASN A 95 -10.50 3.44 34.68
CA ASN A 95 -11.90 3.81 34.51
C ASN A 95 -12.87 2.70 34.95
N SER A 96 -12.48 1.43 34.84
CA SER A 96 -13.31 0.30 35.29
C SER A 96 -13.41 0.16 36.81
N TYR A 97 -12.50 0.75 37.59
CA TYR A 97 -12.56 0.75 39.05
C TYR A 97 -13.47 1.84 39.63
N HIS A 98 -13.75 2.89 38.84
CA HIS A 98 -14.56 4.04 39.24
C HIS A 98 -15.98 4.02 38.66
N SER A 99 -16.39 2.90 38.06
CA SER A 99 -17.70 2.67 37.47
C SER A 99 -18.39 1.50 38.14
#